data_AF-A0A1N6KTS5-F1
#
_entry.id   AF-A0A1N6KTS5-F1
#
_cell.length_a   1.000
_cell.length_b   1.000
_cell.length_c   1.000
_cell.angle_alpha   90.00
_cell.angle_beta   90.00
_cell.angle_gamma   90.00
#
_symmetry.space_group_name_H-M   'P 1'
#
loop_
_entity.id
_entity.type
_entity.pdbx_description
1 polymer ?
#
loop_
_entity_poly.entity_id
_entity_poly.type
_entity_poly.pdbx_seq_one_letter_code
_entity_poly.pdbx_strand_id
1 'polypeptide(L)'
;MSHRQKTTATTANGGTHMAVVRAFIAAHADALLNASHLLGGTPARRRYEALIGEIRDGTKLTRRMRQGLVDLHALLTLQHVGDPDRIETACFAEIDPADPVVEDICCLAASLHDLLGEIARGTKQDDLPAAGALAA
;
A
#
# COMPACT_ATOMS: atom_id res chain seq x y z
N MET A 1 7.07 47.58 6.73
CA MET A 1 6.02 46.74 7.35
C MET A 1 6.13 45.34 6.76
N SER A 2 6.69 44.42 7.54
CA SER A 2 7.11 43.08 7.12
C SER A 2 5.91 42.14 6.93
N HIS A 3 5.73 41.62 5.72
CA HIS A 3 4.85 40.47 5.50
C HIS A 3 5.63 39.19 5.81
N ARG A 4 5.39 38.68 7.02
CA ARG A 4 5.90 37.39 7.53
C ARG A 4 5.23 36.26 6.75
N GLN A 5 5.89 35.76 5.71
CA GLN A 5 5.50 34.50 5.08
C GLN A 5 5.78 33.37 6.09
N LYS A 6 4.72 32.81 6.68
CA LYS A 6 4.79 31.57 7.47
C LYS A 6 4.89 30.41 6.48
N THR A 7 6.08 29.83 6.40
CA THR A 7 6.38 28.60 5.67
C THR A 7 5.56 27.44 6.24
N THR A 8 4.56 26.98 5.50
CA THR A 8 3.79 25.76 5.77
C THR A 8 4.42 24.59 4.98
N ALA A 9 5.52 24.02 5.48
CA ALA A 9 6.24 22.96 4.77
C ALA A 9 5.83 21.53 5.15
N THR A 10 5.06 21.32 6.24
CA THR A 10 4.79 19.97 6.78
C THR A 10 3.60 19.24 6.13
N THR A 11 2.77 19.91 5.30
CA THR A 11 1.56 19.29 4.70
C THR A 11 1.79 18.76 3.29
N ALA A 12 2.87 19.17 2.60
CA ALA A 12 3.12 18.79 1.22
C ALA A 12 3.39 17.29 1.05
N ASN A 13 4.14 16.68 1.99
CA ASN A 13 4.57 15.29 1.88
C ASN A 13 3.41 14.28 2.08
N GLY A 14 2.50 14.57 3.02
CA GLY A 14 1.29 13.75 3.22
C GLY A 14 0.33 13.77 2.03
N GLY A 15 0.28 14.90 1.31
CA GLY A 15 -0.49 15.05 0.07
C GLY A 15 0.11 14.26 -1.09
N THR A 16 1.45 14.31 -1.25
CA THR A 16 2.15 13.56 -2.30
C THR A 16 1.99 12.05 -2.13
N HIS A 17 2.19 11.51 -0.92
CA HIS A 17 1.98 10.08 -0.67
C HIS A 17 0.56 9.62 -0.98
N MET A 18 -0.45 10.41 -0.60
CA MET A 18 -1.84 10.07 -0.90
C MET A 18 -2.09 10.08 -2.41
N ALA A 19 -1.54 11.04 -3.15
CA ALA A 19 -1.69 11.12 -4.59
C ALA A 19 -1.09 9.90 -5.31
N VAL A 20 0.12 9.48 -4.93
CA VAL A 20 0.80 8.31 -5.52
C VAL A 20 0.04 7.02 -5.20
N VAL A 21 -0.40 6.83 -3.95
CA VAL A 21 -1.21 5.66 -3.58
C VAL A 21 -2.52 5.62 -4.38
N ARG A 22 -3.19 6.77 -4.55
CA ARG A 22 -4.43 6.84 -5.34
C ARG A 22 -4.19 6.53 -6.81
N ALA A 23 -3.10 7.01 -7.39
CA ALA A 23 -2.74 6.70 -8.77
C ALA A 23 -2.52 5.19 -8.96
N PHE A 24 -1.79 4.55 -8.04
CA PHE A 24 -1.61 3.10 -8.04
C PHE A 24 -2.94 2.35 -7.91
N ILE A 25 -3.79 2.73 -6.93
CA ILE A 25 -5.11 2.11 -6.76
C ILE A 25 -6.01 2.31 -7.99
N ALA A 26 -5.96 3.47 -8.64
CA ALA A 26 -6.71 3.70 -9.87
C ALA A 26 -6.26 2.79 -11.01
N ALA A 27 -4.96 2.47 -11.10
CA ALA A 27 -4.41 1.60 -12.13
C ALA A 27 -4.63 0.10 -11.85
N HIS A 28 -4.70 -0.32 -10.58
CA HIS A 28 -4.61 -1.74 -10.21
C HIS A 28 -5.78 -2.28 -9.38
N ALA A 29 -6.80 -1.48 -9.03
CA ALA A 29 -7.85 -1.89 -8.08
C ALA A 29 -8.50 -3.26 -8.39
N ASP A 30 -8.98 -3.46 -9.62
CA ASP A 30 -9.67 -4.70 -9.97
C ASP A 30 -8.73 -5.92 -9.89
N ALA A 31 -7.50 -5.76 -10.36
CA ALA A 31 -6.48 -6.80 -10.31
C ALA A 31 -6.11 -7.15 -8.85
N LEU A 32 -5.96 -6.14 -7.97
CA LEU A 32 -5.72 -6.35 -6.54
C LEU A 32 -6.88 -7.08 -5.86
N LEU A 33 -8.13 -6.74 -6.19
CA LEU A 33 -9.30 -7.38 -5.60
C LEU A 33 -9.49 -8.81 -6.10
N ASN A 34 -9.21 -9.07 -7.38
CA ASN A 34 -9.25 -10.42 -7.94
C ASN A 34 -8.15 -11.30 -7.33
N ALA A 35 -6.92 -10.80 -7.25
CA ALA A 35 -5.82 -11.50 -6.58
C ALA A 35 -6.13 -11.76 -5.09
N SER A 36 -6.68 -10.76 -4.39
CA SER A 36 -7.09 -10.93 -2.99
C SER A 36 -8.17 -12.00 -2.81
N HIS A 37 -9.12 -12.07 -3.75
CA HIS A 37 -10.14 -13.10 -3.75
C HIS A 37 -9.55 -14.49 -4.00
N LEU A 38 -8.66 -14.59 -4.99
CA LEU A 38 -8.03 -15.86 -5.35
C LEU A 38 -7.17 -16.39 -4.19
N LEU A 39 -6.45 -15.52 -3.49
CA LEU A 39 -5.49 -15.94 -2.45
C LEU A 39 -6.07 -16.03 -1.05
N GLY A 40 -7.15 -15.31 -0.73
CA GLY A 40 -7.72 -15.28 0.63
C GLY A 40 -9.24 -15.32 0.68
N GLY A 41 -9.87 -15.68 -0.45
CA GLY A 41 -11.31 -15.82 -0.58
C GLY A 41 -12.10 -14.52 -0.45
N THR A 42 -13.41 -14.66 -0.28
CA THR A 42 -14.34 -13.54 -0.07
C THR A 42 -13.97 -12.64 1.13
N PRO A 43 -13.49 -13.16 2.28
CA PRO A 43 -13.07 -12.31 3.40
C PRO A 43 -11.93 -11.35 3.03
N ALA A 44 -10.90 -11.83 2.33
CA ALA A 44 -9.80 -11.00 1.88
C ALA A 44 -10.26 -9.94 0.88
N ARG A 45 -11.04 -10.33 -0.14
CA ARG A 45 -11.58 -9.37 -1.12
C ARG A 45 -12.35 -8.22 -0.45
N ARG A 46 -13.26 -8.53 0.47
CA ARG A 46 -14.05 -7.52 1.20
C ARG A 46 -13.16 -6.58 2.03
N ARG A 47 -12.14 -7.12 2.69
CA ARG A 47 -11.19 -6.33 3.47
C ARG A 47 -10.47 -5.30 2.59
N TYR A 48 -9.94 -5.72 1.45
CA TYR A 48 -9.18 -4.81 0.59
C TYR A 48 -10.06 -3.90 -0.26
N GLU A 49 -11.29 -4.30 -0.55
CA GLU A 49 -12.31 -3.40 -1.11
C GLU A 49 -12.61 -2.24 -0.16
N ALA A 50 -12.80 -2.53 1.14
CA ALA A 50 -12.97 -1.49 2.15
C ALA A 50 -11.74 -0.59 2.26
N LEU A 51 -10.52 -1.16 2.28
CA LEU A 51 -9.28 -0.38 2.30
C LEU A 51 -9.16 0.55 1.08
N ILE A 52 -9.48 0.05 -0.12
CA ILE A 52 -9.45 0.83 -1.36
C ILE A 52 -10.47 1.97 -1.28
N GLY A 53 -11.68 1.72 -0.77
CA GLY A 53 -12.67 2.76 -0.53
C GLY A 53 -12.16 3.83 0.44
N GLU A 54 -11.60 3.42 1.58
CA GLU A 54 -11.00 4.34 2.56
C GLU A 54 -9.92 5.23 1.91
N ILE A 55 -9.05 4.68 1.07
CA ILE A 55 -7.98 5.42 0.37
C ILE A 55 -8.54 6.42 -0.65
N ARG A 56 -9.58 6.02 -1.40
CA ARG A 56 -10.25 6.87 -2.39
C ARG A 56 -10.91 8.08 -1.74
N ASP A 57 -11.50 7.90 -0.57
CA ASP A 57 -12.25 8.95 0.12
C ASP A 57 -11.38 9.77 1.08
N GLY A 58 -10.27 9.21 1.56
CA GLY A 58 -9.43 9.82 2.59
C GLY A 58 -8.58 10.98 2.09
N THR A 59 -8.43 12.04 2.90
CA THR A 59 -7.62 13.23 2.54
C THR A 59 -6.14 13.07 2.88
N LYS A 60 -5.78 12.14 3.77
CA LYS A 60 -4.41 11.86 4.22
C LYS A 60 -4.19 10.37 4.38
N LEU A 61 -2.99 9.91 4.02
CA LEU A 61 -2.61 8.51 4.16
C LEU A 61 -2.33 8.16 5.63
N THR A 62 -3.30 7.53 6.28
CA THR A 62 -3.24 7.18 7.70
C THR A 62 -2.32 5.98 7.96
N ARG A 63 -1.90 5.80 9.22
CA ARG A 63 -1.14 4.61 9.64
C ARG A 63 -1.89 3.31 9.38
N ARG A 64 -3.21 3.30 9.59
CA ARG A 64 -4.08 2.14 9.31
C ARG A 64 -4.06 1.79 7.83
N MET A 65 -4.19 2.78 6.94
CA MET A 65 -4.13 2.55 5.49
C MET A 65 -2.77 2.00 5.06
N ARG A 66 -1.67 2.54 5.61
CA ARG A 66 -0.31 2.03 5.35
C ARG A 66 -0.17 0.58 5.78
N GLN A 67 -0.64 0.25 6.98
CA GLN A 67 -0.63 -1.13 7.46
C GLN A 67 -1.48 -2.03 6.56
N GLY A 68 -2.65 -1.58 6.12
CA GLY A 68 -3.49 -2.33 5.19
C GLY A 68 -2.80 -2.62 3.84
N LEU A 69 -2.01 -1.68 3.31
CA LEU A 69 -1.21 -1.90 2.11
C LEU A 69 -0.07 -2.91 2.35
N VAL A 70 0.55 -2.90 3.52
CA VAL A 70 1.56 -3.89 3.92
C VAL A 70 0.92 -5.28 4.06
N ASP A 71 -0.25 -5.37 4.68
CA ASP A 71 -0.99 -6.62 4.83
C ASP A 71 -1.46 -7.16 3.48
N LEU A 72 -1.82 -6.29 2.53
CA LEU A 72 -2.12 -6.68 1.15
C LEU A 72 -0.89 -7.25 0.46
N HIS A 73 0.25 -6.59 0.57
CA HIS A 73 1.51 -7.11 0.04
C HIS A 73 1.85 -8.48 0.64
N ALA A 74 1.70 -8.64 1.96
CA ALA A 74 1.91 -9.92 2.64
C ALA A 74 1.01 -11.05 2.07
N LEU A 75 -0.24 -10.76 1.75
CA LEU A 75 -1.14 -11.71 1.08
C LEU A 75 -0.63 -12.08 -0.32
N LEU A 76 -0.29 -11.07 -1.14
CA LEU A 76 0.20 -11.30 -2.52
C LEU A 76 1.52 -12.08 -2.56
N THR A 77 2.36 -11.93 -1.53
CA THR A 77 3.62 -12.68 -1.39
C THR A 77 3.47 -13.97 -0.59
N LEU A 78 2.22 -14.44 -0.38
CA LEU A 78 1.91 -15.72 0.25
C LEU A 78 2.49 -15.89 1.66
N GLN A 79 2.67 -14.80 2.42
CA GLN A 79 3.34 -14.84 3.72
C GLN A 79 2.64 -15.75 4.74
N HIS A 80 1.33 -15.98 4.58
CA HIS A 80 0.52 -16.80 5.47
C HIS A 80 0.21 -18.20 4.93
N VAL A 81 0.75 -18.56 3.76
CA VAL A 81 0.58 -19.91 3.19
C VAL A 81 1.51 -20.89 3.90
N GLY A 82 0.99 -22.09 4.21
CA GLY A 82 1.71 -23.15 4.92
C GLY A 82 1.16 -23.45 6.31
N ASP A 83 0.26 -22.61 6.81
CA ASP A 83 -0.55 -22.87 8.00
C ASP A 83 -1.86 -23.56 7.57
N PRO A 84 -2.10 -24.84 7.93
CA PRO A 84 -3.29 -25.58 7.49
C PRO A 84 -4.59 -25.01 8.04
N ASP A 85 -4.55 -24.22 9.12
CA ASP A 85 -5.75 -23.60 9.71
C ASP A 85 -6.13 -22.28 9.02
N ARG A 86 -5.37 -21.85 8.02
CA ARG A 86 -5.59 -20.61 7.27
C ARG A 86 -6.22 -20.85 5.91
N ILE A 87 -7.20 -20.01 5.59
CA ILE A 87 -7.89 -20.03 4.31
C ILE A 87 -6.93 -19.80 3.14
N GLU A 88 -5.88 -19.00 3.36
CA GLU A 88 -4.86 -18.72 2.35
C GLU A 88 -4.15 -19.99 1.85
N THR A 89 -3.91 -20.96 2.75
CA THR A 89 -3.30 -22.24 2.39
C THR A 89 -4.22 -23.08 1.51
N ALA A 90 -5.52 -23.12 1.83
CA ALA A 90 -6.51 -23.84 1.03
C ALA A 90 -6.70 -23.18 -0.35
N CYS A 91 -6.85 -21.86 -0.39
CA CYS A 91 -7.00 -21.10 -1.63
C CYS A 91 -5.78 -21.22 -2.55
N PHE A 92 -4.56 -21.10 -2.00
CA PHE A 92 -3.34 -21.26 -2.78
C PHE A 92 -3.17 -22.67 -3.36
N ALA A 93 -3.57 -23.71 -2.63
CA ALA A 93 -3.48 -25.10 -3.09
C ALA A 93 -4.34 -25.40 -4.33
N GLU A 94 -5.35 -24.57 -4.62
CA GLU A 94 -6.19 -24.69 -5.80
C GLU A 94 -5.61 -24.01 -7.04
N ILE A 95 -4.54 -23.22 -6.89
CA ILE A 95 -3.92 -22.47 -7.98
C ILE A 95 -2.91 -23.36 -8.69
N ASP A 96 -3.08 -23.54 -10.00
CA ASP A 96 -2.06 -24.16 -10.85
C ASP A 96 -0.87 -23.19 -10.99
N PRO A 97 0.36 -23.58 -10.61
CA PRO A 97 1.54 -22.73 -10.78
C PRO A 97 1.84 -22.33 -12.24
N ALA A 98 1.29 -23.06 -13.21
CA ALA A 98 1.40 -22.75 -14.64
C ALA A 98 0.30 -21.79 -15.14
N ASP A 99 -0.67 -21.43 -14.29
CA ASP A 99 -1.72 -20.47 -14.66
C ASP A 99 -1.10 -19.07 -14.85
N PRO A 100 -1.37 -18.39 -15.98
CA PRO A 100 -0.90 -17.02 -16.23
C PRO A 100 -1.23 -16.01 -15.12
N VAL A 101 -2.29 -16.24 -14.34
CA VAL A 101 -2.66 -15.39 -13.20
C VAL A 101 -1.55 -15.28 -12.16
N VAL A 102 -0.67 -16.28 -12.05
CA VAL A 102 0.48 -16.26 -11.14
C VAL A 102 1.44 -15.14 -11.50
N GLU A 103 1.71 -14.94 -12.80
CA GLU A 103 2.61 -13.86 -13.26
C GLU A 103 2.00 -12.48 -13.00
N ASP A 104 0.68 -12.33 -13.19
CA ASP A 104 -0.04 -11.11 -12.86
C ASP A 104 0.07 -10.79 -11.36
N ILE A 105 -0.10 -11.80 -10.49
CA ILE A 105 0.03 -11.66 -9.03
C ILE A 105 1.46 -11.25 -8.66
N CYS A 106 2.48 -11.86 -9.26
CA CYS A 106 3.87 -11.48 -9.03
C CYS A 106 4.15 -10.03 -9.45
N CYS A 107 3.64 -9.60 -10.61
CA CYS A 107 3.76 -8.22 -11.08
C CYS A 107 3.08 -7.22 -10.14
N LEU A 108 1.88 -7.56 -9.64
CA LEU A 108 1.15 -6.74 -8.66
C LEU A 108 1.91 -6.64 -7.34
N ALA A 109 2.46 -7.76 -6.86
CA ALA A 109 3.25 -7.79 -5.63
C ALA A 109 4.49 -6.90 -5.74
N ALA A 110 5.24 -7.00 -6.84
CA ALA A 110 6.41 -6.16 -7.11
C ALA A 110 6.04 -4.68 -7.19
N SER A 111 4.98 -4.34 -7.94
CA SER A 111 4.53 -2.94 -8.06
C SER A 111 4.07 -2.36 -6.72
N LEU A 112 3.40 -3.17 -5.88
CA LEU A 112 3.00 -2.75 -4.54
C LEU A 112 4.22 -2.60 -3.60
N HIS A 113 5.23 -3.46 -3.75
CA HIS A 113 6.49 -3.34 -3.01
C HIS A 113 7.19 -2.01 -3.29
N ASP A 114 7.30 -1.63 -4.57
CA ASP A 114 7.90 -0.38 -4.99
C ASP A 114 7.14 0.83 -4.42
N LEU A 115 5.80 0.80 -4.48
CA LEU A 115 4.94 1.81 -3.86
C LEU A 115 5.21 1.94 -2.36
N LEU A 116 5.25 0.82 -1.62
CA LEU A 116 5.55 0.83 -0.18
C LEU A 116 6.94 1.41 0.10
N GLY A 117 7.91 1.11 -0.76
CA GLY A 117 9.25 1.69 -0.71
C GLY A 117 9.26 3.22 -0.90
N GLU A 118 8.51 3.72 -1.87
CA GLU A 118 8.36 5.17 -2.11
C GLU A 118 7.76 5.88 -0.90
N ILE A 119 6.67 5.31 -0.35
CA ILE A 119 5.99 5.83 0.84
C ILE A 119 6.94 5.86 2.06
N ALA A 120 7.76 4.81 2.23
CA ALA A 120 8.70 4.72 3.36
C ALA A 120 9.88 5.70 3.24
N ARG A 121 10.38 5.92 2.01
CA ARG A 121 11.45 6.90 1.74
C ARG A 121 10.98 8.32 2.03
N GLY A 122 9.75 8.65 1.66
CA GLY A 122 9.19 9.97 1.97
C GLY A 122 8.94 10.17 3.47
N THR A 123 8.61 9.12 4.26
CA THR A 123 8.48 9.25 5.73
C THR A 123 9.82 9.46 6.45
N LYS A 124 10.93 8.90 5.97
CA LYS A 124 12.25 9.11 6.59
C LYS A 124 12.73 10.58 6.48
N GLN A 125 12.25 11.29 5.47
CA GLN A 125 12.56 12.72 5.30
C GLN A 125 11.79 13.60 6.29
N ASP A 126 10.67 13.13 6.85
CA ASP A 126 9.89 13.86 7.86
C ASP A 126 10.50 13.77 9.27
N ASP A 127 11.33 12.75 9.55
CA ASP A 127 11.97 12.51 10.86
C ASP A 127 13.40 13.08 10.98
N LEU A 128 14.06 13.46 9.89
CA LEU A 128 15.36 14.11 9.98
C LEU A 128 15.18 15.54 10.52
N PRO A 129 15.78 15.90 11.67
CA PRO A 129 15.78 17.29 12.09
C PRO A 129 16.44 18.11 11.00
N ALA A 130 15.84 19.25 10.65
CA ALA A 130 16.36 20.19 9.66
C ALA A 130 17.81 20.59 10.01
N ALA A 131 18.77 19.83 9.52
CA ALA A 131 20.18 20.14 9.59
C ALA A 131 20.44 21.28 8.61
N GLY A 132 20.17 22.49 9.07
CA GLY A 132 20.34 23.71 8.28
C GLY A 132 19.98 25.01 9.00
N ALA A 133 19.86 24.99 10.33
CA ALA A 133 19.62 26.22 11.11
C ALA A 133 20.42 26.20 12.42
N LEU A 134 21.74 26.33 12.33
CA LEU A 134 22.62 26.93 13.34
C LEU A 134 23.96 27.20 12.60
N ALA A 135 24.20 28.42 12.10
CA ALA A 135 24.72 29.58 12.82
C ALA A 135 26.21 29.47 13.18
N ALA A 136 27.06 30.11 12.37
CA ALA A 136 27.98 31.18 12.76
C ALA A 136 28.64 31.76 11.51
#